data_AF-V5HS25-F1
#
_entry.id   AF-V5HS25-F1
#
_cell.length_a   1.000
_cell.length_b   1.000
_cell.length_c   1.000
_cell.angle_alpha   90.00
_cell.angle_beta   90.00
_cell.angle_gamma   90.00
#
_symmetry.space_group_name_H-M   'P 1'
#
loop_
_entity.id
_entity.type
_entity.pdbx_description
1 polymer ?
#
loop_
_entity_poly.entity_id
_entity_poly.type
_entity_poly.pdbx_seq_one_letter_code
_entity_poly.pdbx_strand_id
1 'polypeptide(L)'
;MLGRAHPNIYAFVDLLKKDEATIWVSLLQLSNGGQARKRLKRWNDMDVSIKDLEERLRDGAINLDGFLQKMQRFCGIFFSL
;
A
#
# COMPACT_ATOMS: atom_id res chain seq x y z
N MET A 1 25.85 1.65 13.34
CA MET A 1 25.77 0.83 12.12
C MET A 1 24.79 1.46 11.15
N LEU A 2 25.26 1.78 9.94
CA LEU A 2 24.53 2.05 8.70
C LEU A 2 23.40 3.09 8.75
N GLY A 3 23.76 4.35 8.48
CA GLY A 3 22.84 5.34 7.91
C GLY A 3 22.26 4.80 6.61
N ARG A 4 21.00 4.36 6.66
CA ARG A 4 20.26 3.99 5.45
C ARG A 4 19.91 5.30 4.74
N ALA A 5 20.43 5.46 3.53
CA ALA A 5 20.00 6.53 2.63
C ALA A 5 18.47 6.52 2.53
N HIS A 6 17.86 7.69 2.65
CA HIS A 6 16.42 7.88 2.50
C HIS A 6 15.99 7.20 1.19
N PRO A 7 14.95 6.36 1.17
CA PRO A 7 14.49 5.76 -0.06
C PRO A 7 14.16 6.91 -1.01
N ASN A 8 14.96 6.99 -2.06
CA ASN A 8 14.90 8.03 -3.06
C ASN A 8 13.46 8.09 -3.59
N ILE A 9 12.85 9.27 -3.73
CA ILE A 9 11.49 9.42 -4.26
C ILE A 9 11.36 8.69 -5.61
N TYR A 10 12.44 8.64 -6.40
CA TYR A 10 12.50 7.86 -7.64
C TYR A 10 12.35 6.34 -7.43
N ALA A 11 12.85 5.78 -6.32
CA ALA A 11 12.65 4.37 -5.99
C ALA A 11 11.18 4.05 -5.68
N PHE A 12 10.45 4.98 -5.06
CA PHE A 12 9.00 4.85 -4.88
C PHE A 12 8.25 4.91 -6.20
N VAL A 13 8.65 5.82 -7.09
CA VAL A 13 8.07 5.92 -8.45
C VAL A 13 8.28 4.63 -9.23
N ASP A 14 9.45 4.01 -9.16
CA ASP A 14 9.72 2.75 -9.86
C ASP A 14 8.92 1.57 -9.27
N LEU A 15 8.70 1.55 -7.95
CA LEU A 15 7.84 0.57 -7.31
C LEU A 15 6.37 0.75 -7.72
N LEU A 16 5.89 1.99 -7.78
CA LEU A 16 4.53 2.31 -8.25
C LEU A 16 4.34 1.90 -9.71
N LYS A 17 5.30 2.18 -10.59
CA LYS A 17 5.24 1.75 -12.00
C LYS A 17 5.17 0.23 -12.16
N LYS A 18 5.90 -0.52 -11.32
CA LYS A 18 5.85 -1.98 -11.32
C LYS A 18 4.51 -2.52 -10.83
N ASP A 19 3.95 -1.90 -9.80
CA ASP A 19 2.64 -2.25 -9.26
C ASP A 19 1.54 -1.99 -10.29
N GLU A 20 1.58 -0.81 -10.92
CA GLU A 20 0.67 -0.43 -12.00
C GLU A 20 0.72 -1.44 -13.16
N ALA A 21 1.91 -1.82 -13.63
CA ALA A 21 2.05 -2.84 -14.67
C ALA A 21 1.46 -4.21 -14.26
N THR A 22 1.57 -4.58 -12.98
CA THR A 22 1.02 -5.83 -12.46
C THR A 22 -0.51 -5.80 -12.41
N ILE A 23 -1.08 -4.66 -12.04
CA ILE A 23 -2.52 -4.41 -12.06
C ILE A 23 -3.04 -4.48 -13.49
N TRP A 24 -2.37 -3.82 -14.45
CA TRP A 24 -2.75 -3.86 -15.87
C TRP A 24 -2.74 -5.27 -16.46
N VAL A 25 -1.72 -6.07 -16.17
CA VAL A 25 -1.67 -7.47 -16.61
C VAL A 25 -2.82 -8.29 -16.01
N SER A 26 -3.16 -8.06 -14.74
CA SER A 26 -4.28 -8.72 -14.06
C SER A 26 -5.63 -8.31 -14.66
N LEU A 27 -5.80 -7.03 -15.00
CA LEU A 27 -6.99 -6.52 -15.68
C LEU A 27 -7.11 -7.06 -17.12
N LEU A 28 -5.98 -7.19 -17.83
CA LEU A 28 -5.95 -7.78 -19.17
C LEU A 28 -6.34 -9.27 -19.14
N GLN A 29 -5.85 -10.02 -18.14
CA GLN A 29 -6.24 -11.41 -17.93
C GLN A 29 -7.73 -11.55 -17.64
N LEU A 30 -8.30 -10.66 -16.81
CA LEU A 30 -9.73 -10.58 -16.55
C LEU A 30 -10.54 -10.27 -17.82
N SER A 31 -10.09 -9.30 -18.63
CA SER A 31 -10.73 -8.91 -19.89
C SER A 31 -10.75 -10.05 -20.91
N ASN A 32 -9.73 -10.91 -20.90
CA ASN A 32 -9.60 -12.04 -21.82
C ASN A 32 -10.33 -13.30 -21.33
N GLY A 33 -11.22 -13.18 -20.33
CA GLY A 33 -11.97 -14.30 -19.75
C GLY A 33 -11.15 -15.21 -18.83
N GLY A 34 -9.90 -14.83 -18.52
CA GLY A 34 -9.08 -15.48 -17.52
C GLY A 34 -9.59 -15.15 -16.11
N GLN A 35 -9.59 -16.14 -15.23
CA GLN A 35 -9.94 -15.90 -13.83
C GLN A 35 -8.86 -15.02 -13.18
N ALA A 36 -9.26 -13.87 -12.61
CA ALA A 36 -8.32 -13.08 -11.80
C ALA A 36 -7.65 -13.96 -10.77
N ARG A 37 -6.33 -13.80 -10.61
CA ARG A 37 -5.62 -14.36 -9.48
C ARG A 37 -6.35 -13.93 -8.21
N LYS A 38 -6.87 -14.90 -7.45
CA LYS A 38 -7.50 -14.63 -6.15
C LYS A 38 -6.49 -13.87 -5.31
N ARG A 39 -6.78 -12.60 -5.04
CA ARG A 39 -5.99 -11.76 -4.14
C ARG A 39 -5.92 -12.50 -2.80
N LEU A 40 -4.73 -12.67 -2.23
CA LEU A 40 -4.61 -13.35 -0.93
C LEU A 40 -5.49 -12.62 0.07
N LYS A 41 -6.22 -13.38 0.90
CA LYS A 41 -7.11 -12.85 1.95
C LYS A 41 -6.44 -11.76 2.79
N ARG A 42 -5.14 -11.95 3.11
CA ARG A 42 -4.30 -10.98 3.81
C ARG A 42 -4.32 -9.57 3.20
N TRP A 43 -4.32 -9.45 1.88
CA TRP A 43 -4.37 -8.14 1.20
C TRP A 43 -5.75 -7.50 1.28
N ASN A 44 -6.82 -8.28 1.22
CA ASN A 44 -8.18 -7.76 1.43
C ASN A 44 -8.35 -7.28 2.88
N ASP A 45 -7.87 -8.05 3.86
CA ASP A 45 -7.92 -7.66 5.27
C ASP A 45 -7.10 -6.38 5.53
N MET A 46 -5.99 -6.22 4.80
CA MET A 46 -5.16 -5.01 4.84
C MET A 46 -5.88 -3.80 4.25
N ASP A 47 -6.53 -3.92 3.08
CA ASP A 47 -7.31 -2.84 2.47
C ASP A 47 -8.45 -2.37 3.38
N VAL A 48 -9.16 -3.32 4.01
CA VAL A 48 -10.23 -3.00 4.98
C VAL A 48 -9.67 -2.21 6.16
N SER A 49 -8.50 -2.62 6.67
CA SER A 49 -7.85 -1.93 7.79
C SER A 49 -7.35 -0.54 7.41
N ILE A 50 -6.83 -0.36 6.19
CA ILE A 50 -6.41 0.95 5.67
C ILE A 50 -7.62 1.88 5.54
N LYS A 51 -8.74 1.37 5.02
CA LYS A 51 -9.96 2.15 4.87
C LYS A 51 -10.52 2.63 6.20
N ASP A 52 -10.53 1.79 7.24
CA ASP A 52 -10.89 2.20 8.61
C ASP A 52 -9.98 3.31 9.14
N LEU A 53 -8.67 3.21 8.88
CA LEU A 53 -7.72 4.24 9.29
C LEU A 53 -7.93 5.57 8.55
N GLU A 54 -8.24 5.53 7.26
CA GLU A 54 -8.56 6.72 6.47
C GLU A 54 -9.85 7.40 6.95
N GLU A 55 -10.90 6.63 7.26
CA GLU A 55 -12.15 7.16 7.82
C GLU A 55 -11.89 7.84 9.17
N ARG A 56 -11.12 7.19 10.05
CA ARG A 56 -10.76 7.78 11.35
C ARG A 56 -9.90 9.03 11.24
N LEU A 57 -9.04 9.12 10.22
CA LEU A 57 -8.26 10.33 9.95
C LEU A 57 -9.17 11.45 9.46
N ARG A 58 -10.13 11.13 8.56
CA ARG A 58 -11.12 12.07 8.05
C ARG A 58 -12.03 12.62 9.15
N ASP A 59 -12.42 11.78 10.10
CA ASP A 59 -13.26 12.14 11.24
C ASP A 59 -12.46 12.87 12.35
N GLY A 60 -11.14 13.03 12.18
CA GLY A 60 -10.26 13.67 13.18
C GLY A 60 -10.05 12.83 14.44
N ALA A 61 -10.49 11.56 14.45
CA ALA A 61 -10.31 10.63 15.56
C ALA A 61 -8.85 10.18 15.71
N ILE A 62 -8.03 10.33 14.66
CA ILE A 62 -6.58 10.15 14.71
C ILE A 62 -5.88 11.29 13.98
N ASN A 63 -4.74 11.72 14.52
CA ASN A 63 -3.89 12.72 13.88
C ASN A 63 -3.06 12.05 12.76
N LEU A 64 -2.58 12.86 11.81
CA LEU A 64 -1.77 12.39 10.68
C LEU A 64 -0.57 11.54 11.13
N ASP A 65 0.08 11.91 12.23
CA ASP A 65 1.21 11.15 12.80
C ASP A 65 0.79 9.75 13.28
N GLY A 66 -0.35 9.67 13.98
CA GLY A 66 -0.92 8.40 14.44
C GLY A 66 -1.43 7.52 13.29
N PHE A 67 -1.86 8.12 12.19
CA PHE A 67 -2.17 7.42 10.95
C PHE A 67 -0.90 6.82 10.31
N LEU A 68 0.16 7.62 10.16
CA LEU A 68 1.42 7.19 9.57
C LEU A 68 2.10 6.06 10.36
N GLN A 69 2.11 6.12 11.69
CA GLN A 69 2.64 5.03 12.53
C GLN A 69 1.86 3.72 12.36
N LYS A 70 0.53 3.79 12.22
CA LYS A 70 -0.29 2.60 12.02
C LYS A 70 -0.11 2.04 10.61
N MET A 71 -0.08 2.90 9.59
CA MET A 71 0.20 2.52 8.20
C MET A 71 1.59 1.86 8.05
N GLN A 72 2.60 2.35 8.78
CA GLN A 72 3.94 1.76 8.82
C GLN A 72 3.92 0.31 9.34
N ARG A 73 3.07 -0.02 10.32
CA ARG A 73 2.91 -1.39 10.82
C ARG A 73 2.22 -2.32 9.82
N PHE A 74 1.27 -1.80 9.03
CA PHE A 74 0.53 -2.59 8.03
C PHE A 74 1.33 -2.82 6.76
N CYS A 75 1.95 -1.77 6.21
CA CYS A 75 2.70 -1.87 4.95
C CYS A 75 4.11 -2.43 5.15
N GLY A 76 4.64 -2.51 6.38
CA GLY A 76 6.03 -2.87 6.64
C GLY A 76 7.05 -1.88 6.06
N ILE A 77 6.55 -0.76 5.50
CA ILE A 77 7.35 0.32 4.95
C ILE A 77 7.70 1.22 6.14
N PHE A 78 8.97 1.18 6.54
CA PHE A 78 9.53 2.08 7.54
C PHE A 78 9.36 3.54 7.08
N PHE A 79 8.33 4.22 7.57
CA PHE A 79 8.34 5.68 7.68
C PHE A 79 9.19 6.02 8.91
N SER A 80 10.51 6.12 8.72
CA SER A 80 11.36 6.80 9.70
C SER A 80 11.11 8.29 9.49
N LEU A 81 10.38 8.91 10.41
CA LEU A 81 10.54 10.34 10.69
C LEU A 81 11.99 10.63 11.10
#